data_AF-A0A402BHP1-F1
#
_entry.id   AF-A0A402BHP1-F1
#
_cell.length_a   1.000
_cell.length_b   1.000
_cell.length_c   1.000
_cell.angle_alpha   90.00
_cell.angle_beta   90.00
_cell.angle_gamma   90.00
#
_symmetry.space_group_name_H-M   'P 1'
#
loop_
_entity.id
_entity.type
_entity.pdbx_description
1 polymer ?
#
loop_
_entity_poly.entity_id
_entity_poly.type
_entity_poly.pdbx_seq_one_letter_code
_entity_poly.pdbx_strand_id
1 'polypeptide(L)'
;MNHTLRQTLLIDLVTGGLGAACIWYATPLTIAPWLMIGLGALAGLLFGLLIGKDIVHPGSGLIWGVGYAFLLWLITAVALPSMMAGNAVMLDSARLHFPQLVSFLLFLGAPLGLLDGWWNGRQTRQPLKISTQLRAIIVGGLAGLVGGWAFSIWFTQNNAFILVAGIINSHTSLAGMLVHYSIAMIIGASFGLLFQHDLRSPGSSICWGLAYGIFWWFLGPLTLLPAMLHQSINWSYLNGGVFFGSLIGHAIYGIWLGLVYALLDRLWITLFIASDPIKREIDGPGIHTLNSLLWGAIASLGGGLLFSLVMLATGVLPHIAALIGSSSPITGFVVHLVISALIGMSYGLLFEHEATTVAASLAWGTLYGLAWWFIGPLTLLPILLGASATWTIQAADILLPSLLGHIIYGGVTGYIFFWLKKRHMDWLLLDPRLLAKEERLSRPAGTSAPALWLFALGLGIVLPIILG
;
A
#
# COMPACT_ATOMS: atom_id res chain seq x y z
N MET A 1 26.17 -5.56 25.19
CA MET A 1 25.38 -5.79 23.95
C MET A 1 24.92 -7.23 23.93
N ASN A 2 23.60 -7.48 23.93
CA ASN A 2 23.05 -8.84 23.95
C ASN A 2 23.54 -9.66 22.74
N HIS A 3 23.74 -10.96 22.93
CA HIS A 3 24.22 -11.88 21.89
C HIS A 3 23.29 -11.87 20.66
N THR A 4 21.98 -11.76 20.87
CA THR A 4 20.96 -11.67 19.82
C THR A 4 21.13 -10.42 18.96
N LEU A 5 21.32 -9.25 19.59
CA LEU A 5 21.55 -7.98 18.89
C LEU A 5 22.85 -8.03 18.05
N ARG A 6 23.91 -8.68 18.54
CA ARG A 6 25.15 -8.88 17.76
C ARG A 6 24.91 -9.68 16.49
N GLN A 7 24.08 -10.72 16.56
CA GLN A 7 23.77 -11.57 15.40
C GLN A 7 22.91 -10.84 14.37
N THR A 8 21.89 -10.10 14.81
CA THR A 8 21.06 -9.27 13.93
C THR A 8 21.92 -8.25 13.18
N LEU A 9 22.76 -7.50 13.89
CA LEU A 9 23.65 -6.52 13.26
C LEU A 9 24.65 -7.15 12.28
N LEU A 10 25.12 -8.37 12.54
CA LEU A 10 25.98 -9.09 11.60
C LEU A 10 25.22 -9.48 10.33
N ILE A 11 23.98 -9.96 10.46
CA ILE A 11 23.11 -10.30 9.33
C ILE A 11 22.85 -9.05 8.50
N ASP A 12 22.53 -7.92 9.12
CA ASP A 12 22.26 -6.68 8.41
C ASP A 12 23.50 -6.13 7.71
N LEU A 13 24.67 -6.19 8.36
CA LEU A 13 25.95 -5.80 7.77
C LEU A 13 26.26 -6.60 6.51
N VAL A 14 26.14 -7.93 6.57
CA VAL A 14 26.43 -8.82 5.44
C VAL A 14 25.41 -8.64 4.33
N THR A 15 24.12 -8.59 4.69
CA THR A 15 23.02 -8.42 3.73
C THR A 15 23.12 -7.07 3.03
N GLY A 16 23.43 -6.00 3.76
CA GLY A 16 23.63 -4.67 3.21
C GLY A 16 24.81 -4.62 2.23
N GLY A 17 25.94 -5.24 2.59
CA GLY A 17 27.11 -5.33 1.71
C GLY A 17 26.84 -6.11 0.42
N LEU A 18 26.18 -7.28 0.52
CA LEU A 18 25.78 -8.09 -0.63
C LEU A 18 24.75 -7.36 -1.50
N GLY A 19 23.75 -6.72 -0.89
CA GLY A 19 22.74 -5.94 -1.60
C GLY A 19 23.37 -4.79 -2.40
N ALA A 20 24.33 -4.08 -1.83
CA ALA A 20 25.06 -3.03 -2.53
C ALA A 20 25.97 -3.56 -3.65
N ALA A 21 26.53 -4.76 -3.52
CA ALA A 21 27.23 -5.42 -4.63
C ALA A 21 26.27 -5.72 -5.80
N CYS A 22 25.07 -6.22 -5.52
CA CYS A 22 24.05 -6.46 -6.54
C CYS A 22 23.58 -5.15 -7.20
N ILE A 23 23.38 -4.08 -6.43
CA ILE A 23 23.05 -2.75 -6.95
C ILE A 23 24.15 -2.26 -7.91
N TRP A 24 25.41 -2.39 -7.52
CA TRP A 24 26.55 -1.97 -8.35
C TRP A 24 26.60 -2.72 -9.69
N TYR A 25 26.29 -4.01 -9.68
CA TYR A 25 26.24 -4.81 -10.90
C TYR A 25 25.03 -4.46 -11.78
N ALA A 26 23.88 -4.21 -11.17
CA ALA A 26 22.61 -4.00 -11.89
C ALA A 26 22.38 -2.56 -12.35
N THR A 27 23.08 -1.58 -11.78
CA THR A 27 22.96 -0.17 -12.14
C THR A 27 24.34 0.43 -12.42
N PRO A 28 24.51 1.18 -13.52
CA PRO A 28 25.80 1.78 -13.86
C PRO A 28 26.14 2.90 -12.88
N LEU A 29 26.86 2.56 -11.82
CA LEU A 29 27.37 3.51 -10.82
C LEU A 29 28.85 3.79 -11.07
N THR A 30 29.25 5.06 -10.93
CA THR A 30 30.64 5.50 -11.04
C THR A 30 31.48 5.23 -9.79
N ILE A 31 30.85 4.73 -8.72
CA ILE A 31 31.48 4.43 -7.43
C ILE A 31 32.24 3.10 -7.55
N ALA A 32 33.43 3.00 -6.95
CA ALA A 32 34.19 1.76 -6.94
C ALA A 32 33.42 0.65 -6.18
N PRO A 33 33.43 -0.61 -6.67
CA PRO A 33 32.60 -1.69 -6.10
C PRO A 33 32.89 -1.96 -4.61
N TRP A 34 34.14 -1.91 -4.17
CA TRP A 34 34.49 -2.12 -2.75
C TRP A 34 33.94 -1.00 -1.84
N LEU A 35 33.90 0.23 -2.32
CA LEU A 35 33.34 1.36 -1.59
C LEU A 35 31.81 1.23 -1.50
N MET A 36 31.17 0.80 -2.60
CA MET A 36 29.73 0.54 -2.63
C MET A 36 29.34 -0.58 -1.64
N ILE A 37 30.11 -1.67 -1.59
CA ILE A 37 29.93 -2.74 -0.59
C ILE A 37 30.07 -2.19 0.85
N GLY A 38 31.08 -1.35 1.10
CA GLY A 38 31.27 -0.71 2.41
C GLY A 38 30.10 0.19 2.81
N LEU A 39 29.59 1.00 1.88
CA LEU A 39 28.41 1.84 2.09
C LEU A 39 27.14 1.00 2.32
N GLY A 40 26.98 -0.10 1.59
CA GLY A 40 25.90 -1.06 1.81
C GLY A 40 25.95 -1.70 3.18
N ALA A 41 27.13 -2.15 3.61
CA ALA A 41 27.35 -2.72 4.93
C ALA A 41 27.03 -1.70 6.04
N LEU A 42 27.42 -0.44 5.86
CA LEU A 42 27.06 0.66 6.77
C LEU A 42 25.55 0.92 6.79
N ALA A 43 24.90 0.94 5.62
CA ALA A 43 23.45 1.09 5.53
C ALA A 43 22.71 -0.05 6.23
N GLY A 44 23.15 -1.30 6.06
CA GLY A 44 22.63 -2.44 6.78
C GLY A 44 22.78 -2.30 8.30
N LEU A 45 23.98 -1.94 8.79
CA LEU A 45 24.18 -1.67 10.21
C LEU A 45 23.23 -0.58 10.75
N LEU A 46 23.08 0.53 10.02
CA LEU A 46 22.17 1.61 10.40
C LEU A 46 20.72 1.14 10.43
N PHE A 47 20.30 0.32 9.47
CA PHE A 47 18.97 -0.30 9.45
C PHE A 47 18.72 -1.12 10.73
N GLY A 48 19.63 -2.05 11.07
CA GLY A 48 19.52 -2.87 12.28
C GLY A 48 19.51 -2.06 13.58
N LEU A 49 20.32 -1.01 13.67
CA LEU A 49 20.40 -0.15 14.86
C LEU A 49 19.16 0.73 15.05
N LEU A 50 18.60 1.27 13.96
CA LEU A 50 17.49 2.21 14.02
C LEU A 50 16.13 1.51 14.08
N ILE A 51 15.98 0.40 13.34
CA ILE A 51 14.68 -0.19 13.02
C ILE A 51 14.57 -1.64 13.52
N GLY A 52 15.68 -2.37 13.69
CA GLY A 52 15.66 -3.81 13.97
C GLY A 52 14.81 -4.23 15.19
N LYS A 53 14.68 -3.36 16.20
CA LYS A 53 13.81 -3.61 17.37
C LYS A 53 12.31 -3.65 17.05
N ASP A 54 11.89 -2.98 15.97
CA ASP A 54 10.49 -2.84 15.55
C ASP A 54 10.12 -3.92 14.51
N ILE A 55 11.08 -4.78 14.13
CA ILE A 55 10.92 -5.87 13.17
C ILE A 55 10.73 -7.19 13.92
N VAL A 56 9.51 -7.72 13.84
CA VAL A 56 9.12 -8.95 14.56
C VAL A 56 8.90 -10.12 13.61
N HIS A 57 8.43 -9.86 12.38
CA HIS A 57 8.06 -10.88 11.40
C HIS A 57 8.52 -10.50 9.99
N PRO A 58 8.60 -11.46 9.05
CA PRO A 58 9.03 -11.17 7.68
C PRO A 58 8.21 -10.09 6.96
N GLY A 59 6.89 -10.01 7.18
CA GLY A 59 6.05 -8.98 6.54
C GLY A 59 6.34 -7.57 7.04
N SER A 60 6.37 -7.35 8.36
CA SER A 60 6.78 -6.07 8.94
C SER A 60 8.21 -5.71 8.55
N GLY A 61 9.11 -6.70 8.54
CA GLY A 61 10.47 -6.57 8.04
C GLY A 61 10.52 -6.09 6.60
N LEU A 62 9.78 -6.74 5.68
CA LEU A 62 9.70 -6.33 4.27
C LEU A 62 9.34 -4.86 4.13
N ILE A 63 8.28 -4.40 4.80
CA ILE A 63 7.80 -3.01 4.70
C ILE A 63 8.79 -2.01 5.30
N TRP A 64 9.41 -2.33 6.44
CA TRP A 64 10.50 -1.52 6.98
C TRP A 64 11.70 -1.44 6.02
N GLY A 65 12.10 -2.57 5.44
CA GLY A 65 13.20 -2.67 4.50
C GLY A 65 12.98 -1.83 3.25
N VAL A 66 11.82 -1.96 2.60
CA VAL A 66 11.51 -1.18 1.39
C VAL A 66 11.26 0.30 1.70
N GLY A 67 10.69 0.64 2.86
CA GLY A 67 10.56 2.03 3.32
C GLY A 67 11.93 2.68 3.58
N TYR A 68 12.85 1.94 4.21
CA TYR A 68 14.24 2.37 4.43
C TYR A 68 14.99 2.57 3.10
N ALA A 69 14.87 1.62 2.18
CA ALA A 69 15.48 1.74 0.85
C ALA A 69 14.92 2.92 0.05
N PHE A 70 13.62 3.20 0.15
CA PHE A 70 13.02 4.38 -0.47
C PHE A 70 13.59 5.69 0.10
N LEU A 71 13.75 5.80 1.43
CA LEU A 71 14.39 6.96 2.05
C LEU A 71 15.85 7.12 1.62
N LEU A 72 16.60 6.01 1.59
CA LEU A 72 18.00 6.03 1.13
C LEU A 72 18.10 6.54 -0.30
N TRP A 73 17.22 6.07 -1.19
CA TRP A 73 17.17 6.56 -2.57
C TRP A 73 16.84 8.05 -2.63
N LEU A 74 15.82 8.50 -1.89
CA LEU A 74 15.40 9.90 -1.88
C LEU A 74 16.51 10.83 -1.39
N ILE A 75 17.28 10.40 -0.37
CA ILE A 75 18.38 11.19 0.18
C ILE A 75 19.60 11.15 -0.75
N THR A 76 20.04 9.95 -1.14
CA THR A 76 21.35 9.77 -1.80
C THR A 76 21.32 9.95 -3.30
N ALA A 77 20.22 9.58 -3.96
CA ALA A 77 20.10 9.63 -5.41
C ALA A 77 19.34 10.88 -5.91
N VAL A 78 18.46 11.45 -5.07
CA VAL A 78 17.65 12.63 -5.47
C VAL A 78 18.10 13.90 -4.76
N ALA A 79 18.00 13.96 -3.44
CA ALA A 79 18.20 15.20 -2.69
C ALA A 79 19.67 15.68 -2.71
N LEU A 80 20.62 14.83 -2.32
CA LEU A 80 22.03 15.21 -2.21
C LEU A 80 22.63 15.66 -3.57
N PRO A 81 22.44 14.93 -4.69
CA PRO A 81 22.93 15.39 -5.99
C PRO A 81 22.29 16.70 -6.43
N SER A 82 20.99 16.89 -6.19
CA SER A 82 20.29 18.15 -6.55
C SER A 82 20.84 19.33 -5.75
N MET A 83 21.09 19.15 -4.45
CA MET A 83 21.71 20.16 -3.59
C MET A 83 23.14 20.51 -4.03
N MET A 84 23.95 19.50 -4.37
CA MET A 84 25.33 19.71 -4.83
C MET A 84 25.40 20.37 -6.20
N ALA A 85 24.46 20.08 -7.08
CA ALA A 85 24.38 20.69 -8.42
C ALA A 85 23.82 22.11 -8.41
N GLY A 86 23.31 22.61 -7.27
CA GLY A 86 22.66 23.92 -7.19
C GLY A 86 21.36 24.04 -7.99
N ASN A 87 20.81 22.91 -8.46
CA ASN A 87 19.63 22.87 -9.30
C ASN A 87 18.38 22.52 -8.48
N ALA A 88 17.31 23.30 -8.66
CA ALA A 88 16.00 23.05 -8.05
C ALA A 88 15.21 21.93 -8.74
N VAL A 89 15.69 21.38 -9.86
CA VAL A 89 14.94 20.41 -10.67
C VAL A 89 15.11 18.98 -10.13
N MET A 90 14.45 18.71 -9.02
CA MET A 90 14.47 17.38 -8.36
C MET A 90 13.83 16.28 -9.23
N LEU A 91 12.93 16.64 -10.16
CA LEU A 91 12.22 15.68 -10.99
C LEU A 91 13.13 14.99 -12.02
N ASP A 92 13.97 15.75 -12.73
CA ASP A 92 14.91 15.19 -13.71
C ASP A 92 15.93 14.28 -13.03
N SER A 93 16.40 14.68 -11.83
CA SER A 93 17.25 13.84 -11.01
C SER A 93 16.54 12.54 -10.61
N ALA A 94 15.28 12.62 -10.17
CA ALA A 94 14.49 11.45 -9.80
C ALA A 94 14.24 10.49 -10.98
N ARG A 95 13.97 11.02 -12.18
CA ARG A 95 13.81 10.22 -13.42
C ARG A 95 15.12 9.56 -13.84
N LEU A 96 16.22 10.30 -13.81
CA LEU A 96 17.56 9.77 -14.09
C LEU A 96 17.90 8.63 -13.14
N HIS A 97 17.52 8.77 -11.87
CA HIS A 97 17.84 7.82 -10.83
C HIS A 97 16.78 6.75 -10.54
N PHE A 98 15.77 6.63 -11.40
CA PHE A 98 14.73 5.62 -11.26
C PHE A 98 15.29 4.17 -11.25
N PRO A 99 16.32 3.80 -12.04
CA PRO A 99 16.95 2.48 -11.92
C PRO A 99 17.51 2.18 -10.53
N GLN A 100 18.09 3.19 -9.84
CA GLN A 100 18.56 2.98 -8.46
C GLN A 100 17.42 2.80 -7.48
N LEU A 101 16.24 3.41 -7.71
CA LEU A 101 15.07 3.14 -6.88
C LEU A 101 14.72 1.65 -6.93
N VAL A 102 14.59 1.10 -8.13
CA VAL A 102 14.25 -0.33 -8.32
C VAL A 102 15.30 -1.22 -7.65
N SER A 103 16.58 -0.95 -7.88
CA SER A 103 17.66 -1.78 -7.32
C SER A 103 17.76 -1.67 -5.80
N PHE A 104 17.54 -0.48 -5.22
CA PHE A 104 17.54 -0.28 -3.77
C PHE A 104 16.38 -1.05 -3.13
N LEU A 105 15.17 -1.00 -3.71
CA LEU A 105 14.02 -1.71 -3.20
C LEU A 105 14.22 -3.24 -3.25
N LEU A 106 14.70 -3.77 -4.38
CA LEU A 106 14.76 -5.21 -4.62
C LEU A 106 16.01 -5.89 -4.07
N PHE A 107 17.17 -5.22 -4.06
CA PHE A 107 18.44 -5.83 -3.66
C PHE A 107 18.95 -5.39 -2.29
N LEU A 108 18.48 -4.25 -1.76
CA LEU A 108 18.86 -3.80 -0.42
C LEU A 108 17.69 -3.92 0.56
N GLY A 109 16.60 -3.20 0.28
CA GLY A 109 15.46 -3.07 1.19
C GLY A 109 14.75 -4.39 1.47
N ALA A 110 14.24 -5.06 0.44
CA ALA A 110 13.50 -6.30 0.62
C ALA A 110 14.34 -7.43 1.25
N PRO A 111 15.60 -7.69 0.83
CA PRO A 111 16.44 -8.70 1.48
C PRO A 111 16.76 -8.37 2.94
N LEU A 112 17.15 -7.13 3.25
CA LEU A 112 17.40 -6.70 4.64
C LEU A 112 16.18 -6.95 5.52
N GLY A 113 15.02 -6.43 5.09
CA GLY A 113 13.78 -6.55 5.84
C GLY A 113 13.31 -8.00 6.04
N LEU A 114 13.32 -8.81 4.98
CA LEU A 114 12.86 -10.19 5.04
C LEU A 114 13.76 -11.07 5.90
N LEU A 115 15.09 -10.91 5.80
CA LEU A 115 16.06 -11.70 6.57
C LEU A 115 16.01 -11.34 8.05
N ASP A 116 15.96 -10.06 8.39
CA ASP A 116 15.84 -9.61 9.78
C ASP A 116 14.49 -10.06 10.39
N GLY A 117 13.39 -9.85 9.66
CA GLY A 117 12.06 -10.30 10.08
C GLY A 117 11.96 -11.81 10.28
N TRP A 118 12.63 -12.60 9.44
CA TRP A 118 12.72 -14.04 9.59
C TRP A 118 13.58 -14.45 10.79
N TRP A 119 14.70 -13.78 11.01
CA TRP A 119 15.62 -14.05 12.11
C TRP A 119 14.98 -13.70 13.47
N ASN A 120 14.43 -12.51 13.61
CA ASN A 120 13.77 -12.05 14.84
C ASN A 120 12.50 -12.87 15.14
N GLY A 121 11.74 -13.24 14.10
CA GLY A 121 10.59 -14.12 14.22
C GLY A 121 10.92 -15.53 14.74
N ARG A 122 12.14 -16.03 14.50
CA ARG A 122 12.62 -17.30 15.07
C ARG A 122 12.94 -17.19 16.55
N GLN A 123 13.47 -16.05 16.99
CA GLN A 123 13.90 -15.83 18.37
C GLN A 123 12.72 -15.58 19.32
N THR A 124 11.64 -14.96 18.83
CA THR A 124 10.48 -14.53 19.63
C THR A 124 9.40 -15.62 19.81
N ARG A 125 9.65 -16.87 19.43
CA ARG A 125 8.64 -17.94 19.30
C ARG A 125 7.72 -18.11 20.53
N GLN A 126 6.45 -17.77 20.34
CA GLN A 126 5.40 -18.79 20.47
C GLN A 126 5.18 -19.40 19.07
N PRO A 127 5.29 -20.73 18.88
CA PRO A 127 5.08 -21.35 17.57
C PRO A 127 3.64 -21.12 17.10
N LEU A 128 3.48 -20.56 15.89
CA LEU A 128 2.19 -20.53 15.20
C LEU A 128 1.64 -21.95 15.08
N LYS A 129 0.36 -22.14 15.45
CA LYS A 129 -0.33 -23.39 15.15
C LYS A 129 -0.41 -23.52 13.62
N ILE A 130 -0.14 -24.73 13.09
CA ILE A 130 -0.20 -25.04 11.64
C ILE A 130 -1.54 -24.60 11.03
N SER A 131 -2.63 -24.68 11.79
CA SER A 131 -3.97 -24.21 11.41
C SER A 131 -4.02 -22.73 11.00
N THR A 132 -3.18 -21.87 11.60
CA THR A 132 -3.16 -20.44 11.32
C THR A 132 -2.46 -20.13 10.01
N GLN A 133 -1.35 -20.82 9.72
CA GLN A 133 -0.62 -20.64 8.46
C GLN A 133 -1.41 -21.17 7.26
N LEU A 134 -2.05 -22.34 7.40
CA LEU A 134 -2.91 -22.88 6.34
C LEU A 134 -4.08 -21.93 6.04
N ARG A 135 -4.71 -21.37 7.09
CA ARG A 135 -5.74 -20.34 6.93
C ARG A 135 -5.22 -19.14 6.15
N ALA A 136 -4.06 -18.61 6.53
CA ALA A 136 -3.46 -17.45 5.86
C ALA A 136 -3.16 -17.71 4.38
N ILE A 137 -2.68 -18.91 4.03
CA ILE A 137 -2.44 -19.33 2.64
C ILE A 137 -3.75 -19.42 1.86
N ILE A 138 -4.77 -20.08 2.40
CA ILE A 138 -6.05 -20.28 1.71
C ILE A 138 -6.77 -18.94 1.52
N VAL A 139 -6.92 -18.17 2.61
CA VAL A 139 -7.57 -16.85 2.58
C VAL A 139 -6.80 -15.89 1.68
N GLY A 140 -5.47 -15.89 1.77
CA GLY A 140 -4.58 -15.16 0.88
C GLY A 140 -4.76 -15.53 -0.58
N GLY A 141 -4.73 -16.82 -0.91
CA GLY A 141 -4.90 -17.31 -2.28
C GLY A 141 -6.25 -16.91 -2.88
N LEU A 142 -7.34 -17.07 -2.13
CA LEU A 142 -8.68 -16.66 -2.57
C LEU A 142 -8.78 -15.14 -2.78
N ALA A 143 -8.22 -14.35 -1.86
CA ALA A 143 -8.17 -12.90 -2.01
C ALA A 143 -7.30 -12.48 -3.22
N GLY A 144 -6.22 -13.21 -3.50
CA GLY A 144 -5.39 -13.03 -4.69
C GLY A 144 -6.16 -13.29 -5.98
N LEU A 145 -7.04 -14.29 -6.04
CA LEU A 145 -7.89 -14.51 -7.21
C LEU A 145 -8.84 -13.33 -7.47
N VAL A 146 -9.46 -12.77 -6.41
CA VAL A 146 -10.34 -11.60 -6.55
C VAL A 146 -9.56 -10.35 -6.98
N GLY A 147 -8.37 -10.13 -6.41
CA GLY A 147 -7.47 -9.07 -6.88
C GLY A 147 -7.07 -9.26 -8.34
N GLY A 148 -6.74 -10.49 -8.74
CA GLY A 148 -6.40 -10.86 -10.12
C GLY A 148 -7.55 -10.61 -11.09
N TRP A 149 -8.78 -10.83 -10.66
CA TRP A 149 -9.99 -10.50 -11.41
C TRP A 149 -10.14 -8.99 -11.57
N ALA A 150 -9.98 -8.19 -10.51
CA ALA A 150 -10.03 -6.73 -10.63
C ALA A 150 -8.96 -6.18 -11.59
N PHE A 151 -7.77 -6.78 -11.58
CA PHE A 151 -6.67 -6.43 -12.49
C PHE A 151 -6.90 -6.91 -13.94
N SER A 152 -7.80 -7.89 -14.17
CA SER A 152 -8.07 -8.43 -15.51
C SER A 152 -8.64 -7.40 -16.50
N ILE A 153 -9.21 -6.30 -16.00
CA ILE A 153 -9.69 -5.17 -16.81
C ILE A 153 -8.56 -4.64 -17.70
N TRP A 154 -7.38 -4.41 -17.12
CA TRP A 154 -6.23 -3.91 -17.88
C TRP A 154 -5.65 -4.95 -18.82
N PHE A 155 -5.61 -6.22 -18.38
CA PHE A 155 -5.12 -7.31 -19.22
C PHE A 155 -5.94 -7.44 -20.51
N THR A 156 -7.26 -7.30 -20.40
CA THR A 156 -8.18 -7.37 -21.54
C THR A 156 -7.99 -6.17 -22.47
N GLN A 157 -7.89 -4.95 -21.91
CA GLN A 157 -7.73 -3.72 -22.69
C GLN A 157 -6.39 -3.65 -23.44
N ASN A 158 -5.33 -4.24 -22.88
CA ASN A 158 -3.97 -4.11 -23.40
C ASN A 158 -3.41 -5.40 -24.01
N ASN A 159 -4.26 -6.42 -24.23
CA ASN A 159 -3.86 -7.75 -24.69
C ASN A 159 -2.74 -8.40 -23.86
N ALA A 160 -2.63 -8.03 -22.57
CA ALA A 160 -1.52 -8.45 -21.72
C ALA A 160 -1.58 -9.93 -21.35
N PHE A 161 -2.73 -10.61 -21.57
CA PHE A 161 -2.80 -12.06 -21.41
C PHE A 161 -1.84 -12.77 -22.38
N ILE A 162 -1.70 -12.29 -23.62
CA ILE A 162 -0.76 -12.89 -24.58
C ILE A 162 0.68 -12.70 -24.12
N LEU A 163 1.01 -11.52 -23.55
CA LEU A 163 2.34 -11.25 -22.99
C LEU A 163 2.69 -12.24 -21.87
N VAL A 164 1.76 -12.46 -20.94
CA VAL A 164 1.96 -13.40 -19.82
C VAL A 164 1.95 -14.86 -20.27
N ALA A 165 1.20 -15.20 -21.33
CA ALA A 165 1.23 -16.54 -21.93
C ALA A 165 2.64 -16.91 -22.46
N GLY A 166 3.42 -15.90 -22.87
CA GLY A 166 4.80 -16.06 -23.33
C GLY A 166 5.73 -16.71 -22.30
N ILE A 167 5.44 -16.59 -20.99
CA ILE A 167 6.21 -17.23 -19.91
C ILE A 167 6.29 -18.75 -20.09
N ILE A 168 5.24 -19.36 -20.63
CA ILE A 168 5.16 -20.80 -20.89
C ILE A 168 5.21 -21.12 -22.39
N ASN A 169 5.79 -20.22 -23.19
CA ASN A 169 5.88 -20.32 -24.66
C ASN A 169 4.52 -20.53 -25.35
N SER A 170 3.46 -19.88 -24.85
CA SER A 170 2.12 -19.90 -25.44
C SER A 170 1.73 -18.53 -25.99
N HIS A 171 0.86 -18.53 -27.00
CA HIS A 171 0.33 -17.30 -27.62
C HIS A 171 -1.19 -17.18 -27.49
N THR A 172 -1.81 -18.00 -26.63
CA THR A 172 -3.26 -18.01 -26.44
C THR A 172 -3.67 -17.19 -25.22
N SER A 173 -4.76 -16.43 -25.35
CA SER A 173 -5.29 -15.64 -24.22
C SER A 173 -5.72 -16.51 -23.04
N LEU A 174 -6.20 -17.74 -23.29
CA LEU A 174 -6.60 -18.67 -22.22
C LEU A 174 -5.38 -19.11 -21.40
N ALA A 175 -4.27 -19.49 -22.04
CA ALA A 175 -3.05 -19.84 -21.33
C ALA A 175 -2.53 -18.66 -20.48
N GLY A 176 -2.55 -17.46 -21.06
CA GLY A 176 -2.20 -16.23 -20.34
C GLY A 176 -3.07 -15.95 -19.12
N MET A 177 -4.39 -16.16 -19.26
CA MET A 177 -5.35 -16.01 -18.16
C MET A 177 -5.06 -17.00 -17.03
N LEU A 178 -4.79 -18.28 -17.35
CA LEU A 178 -4.46 -19.30 -16.35
C LEU A 178 -3.14 -18.98 -15.62
N VAL A 179 -2.12 -18.53 -16.35
CA VAL A 179 -0.84 -18.10 -15.74
C VAL A 179 -1.06 -16.89 -14.84
N HIS A 180 -1.81 -15.87 -15.29
CA HIS A 180 -2.13 -14.67 -14.49
C HIS A 180 -2.81 -15.03 -13.17
N TYR A 181 -3.89 -15.83 -13.20
CA TYR A 181 -4.59 -16.21 -11.97
C TYR A 181 -3.75 -17.12 -11.07
N SER A 182 -2.87 -17.95 -11.63
CA SER A 182 -1.92 -18.76 -10.85
C SER A 182 -0.92 -17.87 -10.10
N ILE A 183 -0.35 -16.87 -10.79
CA ILE A 183 0.54 -15.87 -10.17
C ILE A 183 -0.22 -15.07 -9.11
N ALA A 184 -1.44 -14.61 -9.42
CA ALA A 184 -2.29 -13.85 -8.49
C ALA A 184 -2.57 -14.66 -7.21
N MET A 185 -2.87 -15.95 -7.33
CA MET A 185 -3.08 -16.84 -6.18
C MET A 185 -1.80 -16.99 -5.34
N ILE A 186 -0.63 -17.16 -5.97
CA ILE A 186 0.67 -17.26 -5.28
C ILE A 186 0.98 -15.96 -4.52
N ILE A 187 0.80 -14.81 -5.18
CA ILE A 187 0.99 -13.48 -4.57
C ILE A 187 0.04 -13.29 -3.38
N GLY A 188 -1.23 -13.69 -3.52
CA GLY A 188 -2.21 -13.62 -2.44
C GLY A 188 -1.83 -14.52 -1.26
N ALA A 189 -1.40 -15.75 -1.51
CA ALA A 189 -0.95 -16.67 -0.48
C ALA A 189 0.28 -16.13 0.28
N SER A 190 1.25 -15.54 -0.44
CA SER A 190 2.41 -14.91 0.19
C SER A 190 2.03 -13.67 1.00
N PHE A 191 1.05 -12.87 0.56
CA PHE A 191 0.50 -11.77 1.36
C PHE A 191 -0.06 -12.25 2.70
N GLY A 192 -0.89 -13.30 2.68
CA GLY A 192 -1.43 -13.89 3.90
C GLY A 192 -0.32 -14.35 4.85
N LEU A 193 0.68 -15.08 4.33
CA LEU A 193 1.80 -15.55 5.14
C LEU A 193 2.62 -14.41 5.77
N LEU A 194 2.91 -13.37 4.99
CA LEU A 194 3.74 -12.25 5.41
C LEU A 194 3.02 -11.36 6.43
N PHE A 195 1.76 -11.04 6.20
CA PHE A 195 1.09 -9.94 6.89
C PHE A 195 -0.01 -10.36 7.87
N GLN A 196 -0.36 -11.65 8.02
CA GLN A 196 -1.41 -12.11 8.95
C GLN A 196 -1.32 -11.53 10.38
N HIS A 197 -0.15 -11.11 10.84
CA HIS A 197 0.07 -10.48 12.15
C HIS A 197 -0.14 -8.97 12.17
N ASP A 198 0.03 -8.30 11.03
CA ASP A 198 -0.06 -6.84 10.88
C ASP A 198 -1.46 -6.38 10.45
N LEU A 199 -2.27 -7.30 9.91
CA LEU A 199 -3.63 -7.09 9.42
C LEU A 199 -4.64 -7.14 10.57
N ARG A 200 -5.20 -5.99 10.96
CA ARG A 200 -6.13 -5.87 12.10
C ARG A 200 -7.54 -5.45 11.69
N SER A 201 -7.62 -4.40 10.88
CA SER A 201 -8.87 -3.90 10.29
C SER A 201 -8.84 -4.02 8.77
N PRO A 202 -10.00 -4.08 8.09
CA PRO A 202 -10.03 -4.14 6.63
C PRO A 202 -9.47 -2.86 6.02
N GLY A 203 -9.59 -1.72 6.72
CA GLY A 203 -8.93 -0.47 6.33
C GLY A 203 -7.41 -0.59 6.32
N SER A 204 -6.81 -1.05 7.42
CA SER A 204 -5.37 -1.31 7.43
C SER A 204 -4.97 -2.32 6.36
N SER A 205 -5.75 -3.37 6.16
CA SER A 205 -5.46 -4.41 5.18
C SER A 205 -5.47 -3.89 3.75
N ILE A 206 -6.39 -2.98 3.40
CA ILE A 206 -6.35 -2.24 2.11
C ILE A 206 -5.00 -1.54 1.94
N CYS A 207 -4.51 -0.85 2.95
CA CYS A 207 -3.24 -0.12 2.88
C CYS A 207 -2.03 -1.06 2.76
N TRP A 208 -2.01 -2.15 3.53
CA TRP A 208 -0.99 -3.20 3.41
C TRP A 208 -0.99 -3.83 2.02
N GLY A 209 -2.18 -4.11 1.51
CA GLY A 209 -2.39 -4.63 0.17
C GLY A 209 -1.89 -3.66 -0.90
N LEU A 210 -2.21 -2.36 -0.80
CA LEU A 210 -1.72 -1.31 -1.69
C LEU A 210 -0.18 -1.26 -1.73
N ALA A 211 0.46 -1.22 -0.56
CA ALA A 211 1.92 -1.27 -0.46
C ALA A 211 2.49 -2.52 -1.12
N TYR A 212 1.90 -3.67 -0.83
CA TYR A 212 2.34 -4.94 -1.40
C TYR A 212 2.16 -5.00 -2.92
N GLY A 213 1.07 -4.44 -3.44
CA GLY A 213 0.82 -4.27 -4.87
C GLY A 213 1.89 -3.41 -5.53
N ILE A 214 2.18 -2.23 -4.96
CA ILE A 214 3.25 -1.34 -5.45
C ILE A 214 4.60 -2.07 -5.45
N PHE A 215 4.93 -2.79 -4.38
CA PHE A 215 6.14 -3.62 -4.34
C PHE A 215 6.17 -4.67 -5.46
N TRP A 216 5.06 -5.39 -5.67
CA TRP A 216 4.95 -6.37 -6.75
C TRP A 216 5.00 -5.78 -8.15
N TRP A 217 4.72 -4.49 -8.34
CA TRP A 217 4.93 -3.85 -9.63
C TRP A 217 6.43 -3.74 -9.98
N PHE A 218 7.28 -3.41 -8.99
CA PHE A 218 8.75 -3.44 -9.20
C PHE A 218 9.27 -4.86 -9.40
N LEU A 219 8.81 -5.80 -8.60
CA LEU A 219 9.29 -7.18 -8.64
C LEU A 219 8.75 -7.94 -9.87
N GLY A 220 7.47 -7.81 -10.19
CA GLY A 220 6.80 -8.55 -11.24
C GLY A 220 7.07 -7.98 -12.63
N PRO A 221 6.25 -7.04 -13.14
CA PRO A 221 6.38 -6.49 -14.49
C PRO A 221 7.75 -5.92 -14.84
N LEU A 222 8.40 -5.19 -13.92
CA LEU A 222 9.68 -4.54 -14.22
C LEU A 222 10.90 -5.47 -14.14
N THR A 223 10.80 -6.61 -13.46
CA THR A 223 11.97 -7.45 -13.14
C THR A 223 11.76 -8.91 -13.50
N LEU A 224 10.79 -9.59 -12.88
CA LEU A 224 10.58 -11.02 -13.10
C LEU A 224 10.01 -11.30 -14.48
N LEU A 225 9.05 -10.49 -14.97
CA LEU A 225 8.44 -10.70 -16.28
C LEU A 225 9.45 -10.69 -17.43
N PRO A 226 10.29 -9.65 -17.63
CA PRO A 226 11.31 -9.67 -18.68
C PRO A 226 12.31 -10.81 -18.47
N ALA A 227 12.70 -11.12 -17.23
CA ALA A 227 13.61 -12.23 -16.95
C ALA A 227 13.02 -13.60 -17.37
N MET A 228 11.74 -13.84 -17.05
CA MET A 228 11.02 -15.07 -17.41
C MET A 228 10.75 -15.17 -18.90
N LEU A 229 10.67 -14.04 -19.61
CA LEU A 229 10.57 -13.97 -21.07
C LEU A 229 11.94 -13.99 -21.77
N HIS A 230 13.03 -14.18 -21.02
CA HIS A 230 14.41 -14.14 -21.53
C HIS A 230 14.75 -12.82 -22.25
N GLN A 231 14.15 -11.72 -21.81
CA GLN A 231 14.41 -10.36 -22.28
C GLN A 231 15.37 -9.63 -21.34
N SER A 232 16.07 -8.62 -21.85
CA SER A 232 16.91 -7.76 -21.03
C SER A 232 16.07 -6.95 -20.04
N ILE A 233 16.45 -6.97 -18.76
CA ILE A 233 15.81 -6.16 -17.72
C ILE A 233 16.16 -4.68 -17.97
N ASN A 234 15.14 -3.82 -18.06
CA ASN A 234 15.30 -2.39 -18.25
C ASN A 234 14.54 -1.62 -17.16
N TRP A 235 15.27 -1.04 -16.22
CA TRP A 235 14.72 -0.24 -15.13
C TRP A 235 14.73 1.27 -15.40
N SER A 236 14.81 1.72 -16.65
CA SER A 236 14.65 3.15 -16.97
C SER A 236 13.24 3.63 -16.65
N TYR A 237 13.09 4.91 -16.29
CA TYR A 237 11.77 5.50 -16.04
C TYR A 237 10.87 5.46 -17.29
N LEU A 238 11.46 5.52 -18.50
CA LEU A 238 10.74 5.37 -19.76
C LEU A 238 10.10 3.98 -19.88
N ASN A 239 10.84 2.91 -19.56
CA ASN A 239 10.27 1.57 -19.53
C ASN A 239 9.24 1.42 -18.40
N GLY A 240 9.51 2.02 -17.23
CA GLY A 240 8.53 2.13 -16.15
C GLY A 240 7.22 2.78 -16.61
N GLY A 241 7.31 3.81 -17.44
CA GLY A 241 6.17 4.50 -18.02
C GLY A 241 5.34 3.64 -18.96
N VAL A 242 5.98 2.76 -19.76
CA VAL A 242 5.26 1.77 -20.58
C VAL A 242 4.42 0.82 -19.71
N PHE A 243 4.95 0.44 -18.54
CA PHE A 243 4.24 -0.41 -17.57
C PHE A 243 3.35 0.38 -16.60
N PHE A 244 3.13 1.68 -16.79
CA PHE A 244 2.35 2.50 -15.86
C PHE A 244 0.92 1.98 -15.66
N GLY A 245 0.25 1.54 -16.72
CA GLY A 245 -1.10 0.97 -16.58
C GLY A 245 -1.14 -0.26 -15.67
N SER A 246 -0.08 -1.08 -15.70
CA SER A 246 0.07 -2.20 -14.76
C SER A 246 0.40 -1.75 -13.34
N LEU A 247 1.00 -0.57 -13.10
CA LEU A 247 1.19 -0.02 -11.75
C LEU A 247 -0.17 0.24 -11.09
N ILE A 248 -1.07 0.91 -11.82
CA ILE A 248 -2.44 1.15 -11.35
C ILE A 248 -3.14 -0.19 -11.10
N GLY A 249 -2.99 -1.14 -12.02
CA GLY A 249 -3.55 -2.48 -11.85
C GLY A 249 -3.01 -3.24 -10.64
N HIS A 250 -1.72 -3.12 -10.31
CA HIS A 250 -1.14 -3.69 -9.10
C HIS A 250 -1.60 -2.99 -7.82
N ALA A 251 -1.78 -1.66 -7.86
CA ALA A 251 -2.35 -0.90 -6.76
C ALA A 251 -3.81 -1.35 -6.47
N ILE A 252 -4.64 -1.47 -7.51
CA ILE A 252 -6.02 -1.98 -7.42
C ILE A 252 -6.04 -3.43 -6.96
N TYR A 253 -5.19 -4.29 -7.54
CA TYR A 253 -5.00 -5.68 -7.10
C TYR A 253 -4.71 -5.74 -5.60
N GLY A 254 -3.77 -4.92 -5.13
CA GLY A 254 -3.36 -4.83 -3.74
C GLY A 254 -4.50 -4.41 -2.83
N ILE A 255 -5.25 -3.36 -3.19
CA ILE A 255 -6.39 -2.88 -2.42
C ILE A 255 -7.45 -3.99 -2.26
N TRP A 256 -7.80 -4.68 -3.36
CA TRP A 256 -8.76 -5.78 -3.34
C TRP A 256 -8.25 -6.98 -2.54
N LEU A 257 -6.98 -7.36 -2.72
CA LEU A 257 -6.32 -8.42 -1.95
C LEU A 257 -6.43 -8.14 -0.44
N GLY A 258 -6.09 -6.93 -0.03
CA GLY A 258 -6.17 -6.50 1.37
C GLY A 258 -7.59 -6.56 1.93
N LEU A 259 -8.56 -5.97 1.22
CA LEU A 259 -9.96 -5.94 1.64
C LEU A 259 -10.54 -7.35 1.73
N VAL A 260 -10.40 -8.15 0.68
CA VAL A 260 -10.99 -9.50 0.59
C VAL A 260 -10.34 -10.43 1.60
N TYR A 261 -9.02 -10.35 1.79
CA TYR A 261 -8.33 -11.09 2.84
C TYR A 261 -8.95 -10.80 4.21
N ALA A 262 -9.11 -9.52 4.56
CA ALA A 262 -9.65 -9.13 5.85
C ALA A 262 -11.10 -9.61 6.06
N LEU A 263 -11.93 -9.54 5.02
CA LEU A 263 -13.32 -10.00 5.09
C LEU A 263 -13.41 -11.52 5.24
N LEU A 264 -12.62 -12.27 4.46
CA LEU A 264 -12.58 -13.73 4.53
C LEU A 264 -11.96 -14.24 5.83
N ASP A 265 -10.88 -13.60 6.33
CA ASP A 265 -10.26 -13.96 7.62
C ASP A 265 -11.23 -13.68 8.78
N ARG A 266 -11.92 -12.54 8.76
CA ARG A 266 -12.99 -12.24 9.73
C ARG A 266 -14.11 -13.26 9.67
N LEU A 267 -14.60 -13.58 8.47
CA LEU A 267 -15.65 -14.60 8.30
C LEU A 267 -15.19 -15.96 8.85
N TRP A 268 -13.95 -16.36 8.57
CA TRP A 268 -13.38 -17.59 9.10
C TRP A 268 -13.34 -17.58 10.63
N ILE A 269 -12.84 -16.50 11.24
CA ILE A 269 -12.79 -16.37 12.71
C ILE A 269 -14.20 -16.40 13.29
N THR A 270 -15.16 -15.71 12.68
CA THR A 270 -16.55 -15.70 13.14
C THR A 270 -17.18 -17.08 13.10
N LEU A 271 -17.07 -17.78 11.97
CA LEU A 271 -17.70 -19.09 11.77
C LEU A 271 -17.07 -20.18 12.63
N PHE A 272 -15.73 -20.19 12.76
CA PHE A 272 -15.00 -21.32 13.35
C PHE A 272 -14.44 -21.05 14.75
N ILE A 273 -14.40 -19.80 15.23
CA ILE A 273 -13.75 -19.45 16.51
C ILE A 273 -14.68 -18.65 17.44
N ALA A 274 -15.41 -17.67 16.91
CA ALA A 274 -16.23 -16.74 17.71
C ALA A 274 -17.71 -17.13 17.80
N SER A 275 -18.15 -18.16 17.07
CA SER A 275 -19.47 -18.79 17.19
C SER A 275 -19.68 -19.52 18.53
N ASP A 276 -18.63 -19.64 19.34
CA ASP A 276 -18.68 -20.15 20.71
C ASP A 276 -19.50 -19.22 21.63
N PRO A 277 -20.61 -19.69 22.26
CA PRO A 277 -21.45 -18.90 23.15
C PRO A 277 -20.71 -18.22 24.30
N ILE A 278 -19.55 -18.75 24.71
CA ILE A 278 -18.75 -18.21 25.82
C ILE A 278 -18.10 -16.86 25.47
N LYS A 279 -17.97 -16.51 24.17
CA LYS A 279 -17.29 -15.30 23.70
C LYS A 279 -18.23 -14.16 23.31
N ARG A 280 -19.50 -14.23 23.70
CA ARG A 280 -20.52 -13.24 23.32
C ARG A 280 -20.27 -11.90 24.03
N GLU A 281 -20.09 -10.83 23.25
CA GLU A 281 -19.90 -9.48 23.80
C GLU A 281 -21.22 -8.87 24.30
N ILE A 282 -21.10 -7.90 25.22
CA ILE A 282 -22.21 -7.28 25.96
C ILE A 282 -22.96 -6.23 25.11
N ASP A 283 -22.30 -5.65 24.10
CA ASP A 283 -22.88 -4.58 23.28
C ASP A 283 -23.52 -5.10 21.99
N GLY A 284 -24.63 -4.48 21.58
CA GLY A 284 -25.24 -4.73 20.29
C GLY A 284 -24.36 -4.17 19.15
N PRO A 285 -23.94 -4.98 18.15
CA PRO A 285 -23.08 -4.54 17.05
C PRO A 285 -23.71 -3.43 16.19
N GLY A 286 -25.04 -3.27 16.24
CA GLY A 286 -25.78 -2.28 15.46
C GLY A 286 -25.49 -0.83 15.84
N ILE A 287 -25.42 -0.50 17.14
CA ILE A 287 -25.23 0.89 17.58
C ILE A 287 -23.81 1.37 17.23
N HIS A 288 -22.80 0.53 17.47
CA HIS A 288 -21.41 0.81 17.11
C HIS A 288 -21.25 1.04 15.60
N THR A 289 -21.82 0.14 14.78
CA THR A 289 -21.79 0.27 13.32
C THR A 289 -22.45 1.58 12.85
N LEU A 290 -23.61 1.93 13.41
CA LEU A 290 -24.33 3.17 13.09
C LEU A 290 -23.51 4.41 13.45
N ASN A 291 -22.86 4.41 14.62
CA ASN A 291 -22.00 5.52 15.04
C ASN A 291 -20.80 5.69 14.11
N SER A 292 -20.13 4.60 13.76
CA SER A 292 -18.99 4.61 12.84
C SER A 292 -19.38 5.11 11.44
N LEU A 293 -20.53 4.68 10.91
CA LEU A 293 -21.09 5.18 9.66
C LEU A 293 -21.38 6.69 9.75
N LEU A 294 -22.08 7.13 10.80
CA LEU A 294 -22.48 8.53 10.97
C LEU A 294 -21.27 9.45 11.12
N TRP A 295 -20.31 9.11 11.98
CA TRP A 295 -19.10 9.92 12.15
C TRP A 295 -18.24 9.92 10.89
N GLY A 296 -18.17 8.79 10.19
CA GLY A 296 -17.54 8.69 8.89
C GLY A 296 -18.15 9.65 7.86
N ALA A 297 -19.49 9.69 7.78
CA ALA A 297 -20.22 10.61 6.91
C ALA A 297 -19.96 12.08 7.28
N ILE A 298 -20.05 12.44 8.56
CA ILE A 298 -19.82 13.82 9.01
C ILE A 298 -18.36 14.25 8.75
N ALA A 299 -17.40 13.38 9.06
CA ALA A 299 -15.98 13.68 8.88
C ALA A 299 -15.62 13.90 7.40
N SER A 300 -16.16 13.05 6.53
CA SER A 300 -15.94 13.16 5.08
C SER A 300 -16.65 14.34 4.44
N LEU A 301 -17.73 14.87 5.00
CA LEU A 301 -18.25 16.16 4.53
C LEU A 301 -17.21 17.28 4.70
N GLY A 302 -16.47 17.29 5.82
CA GLY A 302 -15.38 18.24 6.03
C GLY A 302 -14.25 18.10 5.00
N GLY A 303 -13.81 16.87 4.74
CA GLY A 303 -12.83 16.60 3.67
C GLY A 303 -13.38 16.95 2.28
N GLY A 304 -14.64 16.63 2.01
CA GLY A 304 -15.32 16.85 0.73
C GLY A 304 -15.47 18.32 0.38
N LEU A 305 -15.74 19.16 1.39
CA LEU A 305 -15.77 20.62 1.24
C LEU A 305 -14.40 21.18 0.82
N LEU A 306 -13.30 20.73 1.44
CA LEU A 306 -11.96 21.17 1.04
C LEU A 306 -11.57 20.64 -0.34
N PHE A 307 -11.92 19.40 -0.66
CA PHE A 307 -11.70 18.85 -2.00
C PHE A 307 -12.52 19.62 -3.06
N SER A 308 -13.71 20.11 -2.71
CA SER A 308 -14.52 20.93 -3.62
C SER A 308 -13.81 22.21 -4.07
N LEU A 309 -12.90 22.77 -3.26
CA LEU A 309 -12.08 23.92 -3.66
C LEU A 309 -11.14 23.58 -4.82
N VAL A 310 -10.52 22.40 -4.76
CA VAL A 310 -9.68 21.89 -5.86
C VAL A 310 -10.53 21.65 -7.10
N MET A 311 -11.70 21.04 -6.95
CA MET A 311 -12.59 20.74 -8.07
C MET A 311 -13.17 21.98 -8.74
N LEU A 312 -13.43 23.04 -7.95
CA LEU A 312 -13.85 24.33 -8.46
C LEU A 312 -12.71 24.98 -9.26
N ALA A 313 -11.48 24.95 -8.72
CA ALA A 313 -10.31 25.51 -9.39
C ALA A 313 -9.95 24.79 -10.70
N THR A 314 -10.21 23.48 -10.78
CA THR A 314 -9.93 22.68 -11.98
C THR A 314 -11.12 22.56 -12.94
N GLY A 315 -12.30 23.07 -12.55
CA GLY A 315 -13.50 23.01 -13.39
C GLY A 315 -14.08 21.60 -13.59
N VAL A 316 -13.77 20.63 -12.72
CA VAL A 316 -14.19 19.22 -12.90
C VAL A 316 -15.63 18.94 -12.42
N LEU A 317 -16.27 19.87 -11.71
CA LEU A 317 -17.61 19.68 -11.14
C LEU A 317 -18.69 19.26 -12.19
N PRO A 318 -18.76 19.85 -13.40
CA PRO A 318 -19.66 19.35 -14.46
C PRO A 318 -19.45 17.89 -14.83
N HIS A 319 -18.21 17.38 -14.81
CA HIS A 319 -17.94 15.97 -15.09
C HIS A 319 -18.51 15.05 -14.00
N ILE A 320 -18.51 15.49 -12.75
CA ILE A 320 -19.16 14.75 -11.66
C ILE A 320 -20.69 14.83 -11.77
N ALA A 321 -21.24 15.97 -12.19
CA ALA A 321 -22.68 16.12 -12.43
C ALA A 321 -23.20 15.16 -13.50
N ALA A 322 -22.35 14.81 -14.49
CA ALA A 322 -22.70 13.92 -15.57
C ALA A 322 -23.04 12.50 -15.10
N LEU A 323 -22.59 12.08 -13.91
CA LEU A 323 -22.98 10.80 -13.29
C LEU A 323 -24.49 10.65 -13.10
N ILE A 324 -25.23 11.77 -13.02
CA ILE A 324 -26.69 11.78 -12.93
C ILE A 324 -27.35 12.53 -14.10
N GLY A 325 -26.65 12.65 -15.22
CA GLY A 325 -27.16 13.29 -16.44
C GLY A 325 -27.26 14.82 -16.40
N SER A 326 -26.58 15.49 -15.46
CA SER A 326 -26.53 16.95 -15.36
C SER A 326 -25.19 17.51 -15.83
N SER A 327 -25.15 18.79 -16.20
CA SER A 327 -23.92 19.54 -16.51
C SER A 327 -23.67 20.72 -15.55
N SER A 328 -24.57 20.94 -14.59
CA SER A 328 -24.47 22.08 -13.66
C SER A 328 -23.35 21.87 -12.63
N PRO A 329 -22.41 22.82 -12.48
CA PRO A 329 -21.38 22.74 -11.43
C PRO A 329 -21.96 22.61 -10.02
N ILE A 330 -23.11 23.25 -9.75
CA ILE A 330 -23.79 23.16 -8.44
C ILE A 330 -24.31 21.74 -8.22
N THR A 331 -24.92 21.13 -9.24
CA THR A 331 -25.33 19.72 -9.16
C THR A 331 -24.13 18.81 -8.95
N GLY A 332 -23.02 19.05 -9.65
CA GLY A 332 -21.77 18.30 -9.47
C GLY A 332 -21.21 18.41 -8.06
N PHE A 333 -21.29 19.59 -7.44
CA PHE A 333 -20.90 19.80 -6.05
C PHE A 333 -21.78 19.01 -5.07
N VAL A 334 -23.10 19.03 -5.25
CA VAL A 334 -24.02 18.23 -4.41
C VAL A 334 -23.76 16.74 -4.56
N VAL A 335 -23.61 16.25 -5.79
CA VAL A 335 -23.28 14.84 -6.07
C VAL A 335 -21.94 14.46 -5.43
N HIS A 336 -20.93 15.32 -5.53
CA HIS A 336 -19.65 15.13 -4.86
C HIS A 336 -19.79 15.00 -3.34
N LEU A 337 -20.57 15.86 -2.68
CA LEU A 337 -20.79 15.76 -1.23
C LEU A 337 -21.52 14.47 -0.83
N VAL A 338 -22.46 13.99 -1.64
CA VAL A 338 -23.13 12.70 -1.42
C VAL A 338 -22.13 11.54 -1.55
N ILE A 339 -21.32 11.53 -2.62
CA ILE A 339 -20.27 10.53 -2.83
C ILE A 339 -19.27 10.58 -1.66
N SER A 340 -18.87 11.78 -1.26
CA SER A 340 -17.98 12.03 -0.12
C SER A 340 -18.53 11.40 1.16
N ALA A 341 -19.81 11.64 1.49
CA ALA A 341 -20.45 11.05 2.66
C ALA A 341 -20.48 9.51 2.62
N LEU A 342 -20.82 8.92 1.46
CA LEU A 342 -20.83 7.46 1.27
C LEU A 342 -19.42 6.86 1.41
N ILE A 343 -18.41 7.52 0.85
CA ILE A 343 -17.02 7.14 1.00
C ILE A 343 -16.62 7.21 2.49
N GLY A 344 -16.89 8.32 3.17
CA GLY A 344 -16.53 8.46 4.58
C GLY A 344 -17.24 7.50 5.52
N MET A 345 -18.49 7.13 5.24
CA MET A 345 -19.16 6.03 5.95
C MET A 345 -18.29 4.76 5.95
N SER A 346 -17.70 4.42 4.80
CA SER A 346 -16.77 3.29 4.75
C SER A 346 -15.45 3.57 5.49
N TYR A 347 -14.92 4.79 5.51
CA TYR A 347 -13.76 5.13 6.37
C TYR A 347 -14.03 4.80 7.84
N GLY A 348 -15.20 5.21 8.35
CA GLY A 348 -15.60 4.94 9.73
C GLY A 348 -15.64 3.44 10.06
N LEU A 349 -16.17 2.62 9.15
CA LEU A 349 -16.17 1.15 9.31
C LEU A 349 -14.77 0.52 9.19
N LEU A 350 -13.92 1.09 8.33
CA LEU A 350 -12.65 0.50 7.95
C LEU A 350 -11.52 0.83 8.94
N PHE A 351 -11.51 2.03 9.54
CA PHE A 351 -10.37 2.57 10.29
C PHE A 351 -10.66 2.91 11.76
N GLU A 352 -11.83 2.57 12.28
CA GLU A 352 -12.28 2.93 13.64
C GLU A 352 -11.22 2.73 14.74
N HIS A 353 -10.47 1.63 14.69
CA HIS A 353 -9.50 1.23 15.72
C HIS A 353 -8.03 1.44 15.33
N GLU A 354 -7.77 2.07 14.18
CA GLU A 354 -6.42 2.30 13.64
C GLU A 354 -5.85 3.68 14.01
N ALA A 355 -6.74 4.67 14.16
CA ALA A 355 -6.40 6.07 14.38
C ALA A 355 -6.28 6.41 15.88
N THR A 356 -5.26 5.91 16.56
CA THR A 356 -5.07 6.11 18.01
C THR A 356 -4.49 7.47 18.40
N THR A 357 -3.91 8.19 17.44
CA THR A 357 -3.33 9.53 17.63
C THR A 357 -3.70 10.43 16.46
N VAL A 358 -3.56 11.75 16.62
CA VAL A 358 -3.78 12.71 15.53
C VAL A 358 -2.88 12.39 14.32
N ALA A 359 -1.60 12.12 14.55
CA ALA A 359 -0.66 11.77 13.47
C ALA A 359 -1.07 10.47 12.75
N ALA A 360 -1.45 9.43 13.48
CA ALA A 360 -1.94 8.19 12.89
C ALA A 360 -3.25 8.41 12.10
N SER A 361 -4.17 9.22 12.63
CA SER A 361 -5.43 9.54 11.97
C SER A 361 -5.22 10.24 10.62
N LEU A 362 -4.29 11.19 10.58
CA LEU A 362 -3.90 11.89 9.36
C LEU A 362 -3.25 10.93 8.37
N ALA A 363 -2.32 10.08 8.81
CA ALA A 363 -1.62 9.15 7.95
C ALA A 363 -2.56 8.09 7.34
N TRP A 364 -3.42 7.47 8.15
CA TRP A 364 -4.43 6.50 7.67
C TRP A 364 -5.47 7.16 6.77
N GLY A 365 -5.94 8.35 7.15
CA GLY A 365 -6.83 9.16 6.31
C GLY A 365 -6.21 9.45 4.95
N THR A 366 -4.95 9.87 4.92
CA THR A 366 -4.23 10.19 3.68
C THR A 366 -4.04 8.96 2.80
N LEU A 367 -3.68 7.81 3.38
CA LEU A 367 -3.59 6.54 2.64
C LEU A 367 -4.92 6.10 2.06
N TYR A 368 -5.99 6.30 2.81
CA TYR A 368 -7.33 6.02 2.34
C TYR A 368 -7.73 6.94 1.18
N GLY A 369 -7.38 8.22 1.25
CA GLY A 369 -7.50 9.16 0.13
C GLY A 369 -6.72 8.68 -1.10
N LEU A 370 -5.45 8.30 -0.92
CA LEU A 370 -4.62 7.75 -2.00
C LEU A 370 -5.24 6.51 -2.64
N ALA A 371 -5.76 5.56 -1.83
CA ALA A 371 -6.46 4.38 -2.34
C ALA A 371 -7.68 4.78 -3.19
N TRP A 372 -8.45 5.78 -2.74
CA TRP A 372 -9.56 6.34 -3.50
C TRP A 372 -9.15 7.09 -4.76
N TRP A 373 -7.93 7.61 -4.86
CA TRP A 373 -7.48 8.19 -6.13
C TRP A 373 -7.30 7.12 -7.22
N PHE A 374 -6.74 5.95 -6.85
CA PHE A 374 -6.68 4.80 -7.76
C PHE A 374 -8.07 4.26 -8.11
N ILE A 375 -8.95 4.11 -7.11
CA ILE A 375 -10.29 3.53 -7.29
C ILE A 375 -11.25 4.51 -7.98
N GLY A 376 -11.31 5.76 -7.55
CA GLY A 376 -12.30 6.75 -7.94
C GLY A 376 -12.04 7.30 -9.34
N PRO A 377 -11.24 8.37 -9.48
CA PRO A 377 -11.07 9.07 -10.75
C PRO A 377 -10.37 8.24 -11.82
N LEU A 378 -9.41 7.37 -11.47
CA LEU A 378 -8.68 6.55 -12.47
C LEU A 378 -9.45 5.29 -12.92
N THR A 379 -10.39 4.80 -12.12
CA THR A 379 -11.06 3.50 -12.38
C THR A 379 -12.57 3.64 -12.47
N LEU A 380 -13.26 3.99 -11.38
CA LEU A 380 -14.72 3.99 -11.32
C LEU A 380 -15.36 5.13 -12.09
N LEU A 381 -14.83 6.35 -11.99
CA LEU A 381 -15.40 7.52 -12.65
C LEU A 381 -15.57 7.34 -14.16
N PRO A 382 -14.53 6.96 -14.94
CA PRO A 382 -14.71 6.71 -16.37
C PRO A 382 -15.67 5.56 -16.64
N ILE A 383 -15.64 4.47 -15.87
CA ILE A 383 -16.58 3.35 -16.00
C ILE A 383 -18.03 3.78 -15.81
N LEU A 384 -18.30 4.57 -14.76
CA LEU A 384 -19.63 5.08 -14.45
C LEU A 384 -20.14 6.10 -15.49
N LEU A 385 -19.24 6.75 -16.22
CA LEU A 385 -19.56 7.63 -17.35
C LEU A 385 -19.65 6.87 -18.69
N GLY A 386 -19.54 5.54 -18.68
CA GLY A 386 -19.66 4.69 -19.87
C GLY A 386 -18.38 4.52 -20.69
N ALA A 387 -17.23 4.95 -20.16
CA ALA A 387 -15.91 4.74 -20.75
C ALA A 387 -15.18 3.54 -20.12
N SER A 388 -14.05 3.13 -20.70
CA SER A 388 -13.15 2.16 -20.08
C SER A 388 -12.31 2.80 -18.96
N ALA A 389 -11.81 2.00 -18.02
CA ALA A 389 -10.82 2.46 -17.05
C ALA A 389 -9.63 3.18 -17.73
N THR A 390 -9.18 4.30 -17.16
CA THR A 390 -8.16 5.17 -17.78
C THR A 390 -6.81 5.00 -17.10
N TRP A 391 -6.25 3.80 -17.17
CA TRP A 391 -4.96 3.47 -16.52
C TRP A 391 -3.78 3.83 -17.43
N THR A 392 -3.61 5.13 -17.68
CA THR A 392 -2.55 5.66 -18.55
C THR A 392 -1.82 6.81 -17.84
N ILE A 393 -0.58 7.08 -18.27
CA ILE A 393 0.20 8.23 -17.81
C ILE A 393 -0.57 9.53 -18.04
N GLN A 394 -1.05 9.74 -19.27
CA GLN A 394 -1.75 10.97 -19.63
C GLN A 394 -2.99 11.22 -18.75
N ALA A 395 -3.74 10.17 -18.41
CA ALA A 395 -4.86 10.30 -17.49
C ALA A 395 -4.39 10.66 -16.07
N ALA A 396 -3.32 10.04 -15.57
CA ALA A 396 -2.75 10.36 -14.27
C ALA A 396 -2.25 11.80 -14.20
N ASP A 397 -1.57 12.29 -15.24
CA ASP A 397 -1.07 13.68 -15.34
C ASP A 397 -2.20 14.69 -15.28
N ILE A 398 -3.27 14.48 -16.07
CA ILE A 398 -4.48 15.31 -16.05
C ILE A 398 -5.12 15.29 -14.66
N LEU A 399 -5.05 14.15 -13.97
CA LEU A 399 -5.67 13.93 -12.67
C LEU A 399 -4.75 14.24 -11.47
N LEU A 400 -3.54 14.75 -11.66
CA LEU A 400 -2.64 15.14 -10.55
C LEU A 400 -3.29 16.12 -9.56
N PRO A 401 -4.04 17.16 -9.98
CA PRO A 401 -4.77 18.00 -9.03
C PRO A 401 -5.78 17.21 -8.20
N SER A 402 -6.43 16.22 -8.78
CA SER A 402 -7.38 15.36 -8.06
C SER A 402 -6.66 14.45 -7.05
N LEU A 403 -5.41 14.04 -7.29
CA LEU A 403 -4.59 13.31 -6.31
C LEU A 403 -4.42 14.16 -5.05
N LEU A 404 -3.98 15.42 -5.20
CA LEU A 404 -3.88 16.36 -4.07
C LEU A 404 -5.21 16.50 -3.34
N GLY A 405 -6.30 16.63 -4.09
CA GLY A 405 -7.65 16.69 -3.53
C GLY A 405 -8.02 15.47 -2.69
N HIS A 406 -7.69 14.25 -3.15
CA HIS A 406 -7.91 13.01 -2.41
C HIS A 406 -7.04 12.88 -1.16
N ILE A 407 -5.78 13.32 -1.23
CA ILE A 407 -4.85 13.36 -0.08
C ILE A 407 -5.41 14.29 1.02
N ILE A 408 -5.83 15.51 0.64
CA ILE A 408 -6.45 16.48 1.56
C ILE A 408 -7.76 15.92 2.12
N TYR A 409 -8.64 15.41 1.25
CA TYR A 409 -9.90 14.78 1.61
C TYR A 409 -9.71 13.71 2.69
N GLY A 410 -8.79 12.77 2.41
CA GLY A 410 -8.52 11.64 3.29
C GLY A 410 -7.94 12.08 4.63
N GLY A 411 -6.91 12.94 4.63
CA GLY A 411 -6.30 13.44 5.86
C GLY A 411 -7.30 14.18 6.76
N VAL A 412 -8.12 15.06 6.18
CA VAL A 412 -9.14 15.82 6.93
C VAL A 412 -10.24 14.90 7.45
N THR A 413 -10.68 13.93 6.65
CA THR A 413 -11.64 12.91 7.08
C THR A 413 -11.11 12.14 8.29
N GLY A 414 -9.85 11.68 8.24
CA GLY A 414 -9.22 10.98 9.36
C GLY A 414 -9.12 11.84 10.61
N TYR A 415 -8.74 13.11 10.45
CA TYR A 415 -8.65 14.07 11.56
C TYR A 415 -9.99 14.33 12.24
N ILE A 416 -11.04 14.66 11.48
CA ILE A 416 -12.37 14.96 12.04
C ILE A 416 -12.97 13.70 12.67
N PHE A 417 -12.83 12.55 12.02
CA PHE A 417 -13.30 11.27 12.57
C PHE A 417 -12.65 10.97 13.92
N PHE A 418 -11.34 11.16 14.03
CA PHE A 418 -10.61 10.99 15.30
C PHE A 418 -11.19 11.88 16.41
N TRP A 419 -11.47 13.15 16.14
CA TRP A 419 -12.05 14.06 17.13
C TRP A 419 -13.47 13.68 17.56
N LEU A 420 -14.31 13.27 16.60
CA LEU A 420 -15.68 12.81 16.90
C LEU A 420 -15.64 11.54 17.77
N LYS A 421 -14.83 10.56 17.39
CA LYS A 421 -14.64 9.32 18.16
C LYS A 421 -14.08 9.63 19.54
N LYS A 422 -12.99 10.41 19.63
CA LYS A 422 -12.36 10.77 20.91
C LYS A 422 -13.35 11.40 21.87
N ARG A 423 -14.14 12.38 21.42
CA ARG A 423 -15.17 13.03 22.24
C ARG A 423 -16.20 12.05 22.78
N HIS A 424 -16.61 11.07 21.98
CA HIS A 424 -17.54 10.03 22.43
C HIS A 424 -16.89 9.07 23.42
N MET A 425 -15.64 8.68 23.14
CA MET A 425 -14.87 7.77 24.00
C MET A 425 -14.55 8.39 25.35
N ASP A 426 -14.20 9.68 25.43
CA ASP A 426 -13.91 10.36 26.70
C ASP A 426 -15.05 10.23 27.73
N TRP A 427 -16.30 10.12 27.25
CA TRP A 427 -17.46 9.86 28.09
C TRP A 427 -17.62 8.37 28.48
N LEU A 428 -17.40 7.47 27.52
CA LEU A 428 -17.55 6.02 27.73
C LEU A 428 -16.41 5.41 28.58
N LEU A 429 -15.20 5.95 28.47
CA LEU A 429 -14.00 5.45 29.15
C LEU A 429 -13.99 5.73 30.67
N LEU A 430 -15.03 6.38 31.19
CA LEU A 430 -15.30 6.42 32.63
C LEU A 430 -15.61 5.03 33.21
N ASP A 431 -16.03 4.07 32.39
CA ASP A 431 -16.14 2.66 32.78
C ASP A 431 -14.82 1.90 32.49
N PRO A 432 -14.13 1.36 33.52
CA PRO A 432 -12.91 0.58 33.37
C PRO A 432 -13.04 -0.64 32.43
N ARG A 433 -14.23 -1.22 32.29
CA ARG A 433 -14.46 -2.37 31.42
C ARG A 433 -14.40 -1.99 29.94
N LEU A 434 -14.95 -0.83 29.59
CA LEU A 434 -14.91 -0.30 28.24
C LEU A 434 -13.51 0.16 27.85
N LEU A 435 -12.77 0.75 28.80
CA LEU A 435 -11.36 1.09 28.61
C LEU A 435 -10.50 -0.12 28.29
N ALA A 436 -10.59 -1.19 29.09
CA ALA A 436 -9.84 -2.41 28.84
C ALA A 436 -10.23 -3.08 27.51
N LYS A 437 -11.47 -2.90 27.04
CA LYS A 437 -11.91 -3.39 25.72
C LYS A 437 -11.27 -2.57 24.59
N GLU A 438 -11.34 -1.24 24.67
CA GLU A 438 -10.79 -0.37 23.63
C GLU A 438 -9.27 -0.50 23.50
N GLU A 439 -8.55 -0.64 24.61
CA GLU A 439 -7.10 -0.87 24.61
C GLU A 439 -6.73 -2.17 23.87
N ARG A 440 -7.58 -3.22 23.95
CA ARG A 440 -7.36 -4.47 23.21
C ARG A 440 -7.62 -4.34 21.71
N LEU A 441 -8.60 -3.53 21.31
CA LEU A 441 -8.97 -3.34 19.91
C LEU A 441 -8.02 -2.37 19.19
N SER A 442 -7.51 -1.38 19.91
CA SER A 442 -6.62 -0.35 19.39
C SER A 442 -5.29 -0.91 18.92
N ARG A 443 -4.72 -0.29 17.87
CA ARG A 443 -3.37 -0.60 17.41
C ARG A 443 -2.32 -0.18 18.47
N PRO A 444 -1.40 -1.07 18.89
CA PRO A 444 -0.35 -0.75 19.85
C PRO A 444 0.69 0.18 19.23
N ALA A 445 1.44 0.85 20.10
CA ALA A 445 2.63 1.60 19.69
C ALA A 445 3.72 0.64 19.17
N GLY A 446 4.66 1.17 18.37
CA GLY A 446 5.80 0.41 17.85
C GLY A 446 5.46 -0.62 16.76
N THR A 447 4.37 -0.42 16.03
CA THR A 447 4.06 -1.25 14.86
C THR A 447 4.78 -0.76 13.61
N SER A 448 4.77 -1.59 12.58
CA SER A 448 5.25 -1.33 11.22
C SER A 448 4.43 -0.31 10.40
N ALA A 449 3.38 0.28 10.98
CA ALA A 449 2.52 1.25 10.30
C ALA A 449 3.24 2.51 9.76
N PRO A 450 4.21 3.13 10.48
CA PRO A 450 4.92 4.28 9.94
C PRO A 450 5.70 3.98 8.66
N ALA A 451 6.32 2.80 8.57
CA ALA A 451 7.00 2.35 7.37
C ALA A 451 6.03 2.12 6.22
N LEU A 452 4.84 1.55 6.52
CA LEU A 452 3.77 1.40 5.54
C LEU A 452 3.34 2.76 4.99
N TRP A 453 3.10 3.74 5.87
CA TRP A 453 2.70 5.09 5.47
C TRP A 453 3.75 5.73 4.58
N LEU A 454 5.02 5.69 5.00
CA LEU A 454 6.13 6.22 4.24
C LEU A 454 6.24 5.58 2.85
N PHE A 455 6.19 4.26 2.77
CA PHE A 455 6.38 3.53 1.52
C PHE A 455 5.18 3.72 0.57
N ALA A 456 3.96 3.49 1.05
CA ALA A 456 2.77 3.56 0.21
C ALA A 456 2.39 5.00 -0.16
N LEU A 457 2.46 5.97 0.76
CA LEU A 457 2.24 7.38 0.42
C LEU A 457 3.38 7.92 -0.45
N GLY A 458 4.62 7.62 -0.08
CA GLY A 458 5.80 8.06 -0.80
C GLY A 458 5.74 7.61 -2.25
N LEU A 459 5.73 6.30 -2.51
CA LEU A 459 5.73 5.79 -3.89
C LEU A 459 4.39 5.97 -4.60
N GLY A 460 3.26 5.88 -3.89
CA GLY A 460 1.95 6.10 -4.50
C GLY A 460 1.76 7.52 -5.03
N ILE A 461 2.44 8.52 -4.45
CA ILE A 461 2.44 9.90 -4.93
C ILE A 461 3.59 10.15 -5.92
N VAL A 462 4.78 9.67 -5.61
CA VAL A 462 6.00 9.95 -6.40
C VAL A 462 5.97 9.25 -7.75
N LEU A 463 5.45 8.02 -7.87
CA LEU A 463 5.47 7.27 -9.13
C LEU A 463 4.63 7.91 -10.23
N PRO A 464 3.38 8.37 -10.00
CA PRO A 464 2.65 9.16 -10.99
C PRO A 464 3.42 10.37 -11.50
N ILE A 465 4.17 11.06 -10.64
CA ILE A 465 4.90 12.30 -10.98
C ILE A 465 6.20 12.00 -11.74
N ILE A 466 6.89 10.91 -11.42
CA ILE A 466 8.15 10.55 -12.10
C ILE A 466 7.89 9.94 -13.46
N LEU A 467 6.85 9.12 -13.58
CA LEU A 467 6.58 8.30 -14.77
C LEU A 467 5.74 9.02 -15.84
N GLY A 468 4.91 10.00 -15.46
CA GLY A 468 4.38 11.01 -16.37
C GLY A 468 5.27 12.22 -16.39
#